data_AF-A0A3L7VMR2-F1
#
_entry.id   AF-A0A3L7VMR2-F1
#
_cell.length_a   1.000
_cell.length_b   1.000
_cell.length_c   1.000
_cell.angle_alpha   90.00
_cell.angle_beta   90.00
_cell.angle_gamma   90.00
#
_symmetry.space_group_name_H-M   'P 1'
#
loop_
_entity.id
_entity.type
_entity.pdbx_description
1 polymer ?
#
loop_
_entity_poly.entity_id
_entity_poly.type
_entity_poly.pdbx_seq_one_letter_code
_entity_poly.pdbx_strand_id
1 'polypeptide(L)'
;MAKTARNLFLLGEDFATRTRNSHRKVWIVDILEFQCSLMAIDLLDFCVMDNHIHQVLRSRPDVVKKWTDREVARRWLTLCPKSKKRQKVDDKVQ
;
A
#
# COMPACT_ATOMS: atom_id res chain seq x y z
N MET A 1 10.37 -6.09 18.00
CA MET A 1 9.29 -5.11 17.73
C MET A 1 9.68 -4.28 16.53
N ALA A 2 8.92 -4.30 15.44
CA ALA A 2 9.29 -3.56 14.23
C ALA A 2 8.83 -2.10 14.32
N LYS A 3 9.77 -1.20 14.06
CA LYS A 3 9.52 0.23 13.98
C LYS A 3 9.71 0.68 12.55
N THR A 4 8.93 1.69 12.16
CA THR A 4 9.13 2.42 10.91
C THR A 4 10.47 3.15 10.94
N ALA A 5 10.96 3.59 9.77
CA ALA A 5 12.16 4.42 9.65
C ALA A 5 12.09 5.76 10.44
N ARG A 6 10.89 6.14 10.92
CA ARG A 6 10.67 7.31 11.79
C ARG A 6 10.52 6.95 13.27
N ASN A 7 10.98 5.77 13.66
CA ASN A 7 10.95 5.24 15.04
C ASN A 7 9.53 5.10 15.64
N LEU A 8 8.48 5.15 14.82
CA LEU A 8 7.09 4.85 15.23
C LEU A 8 6.83 3.35 15.10
N PHE A 9 6.02 2.79 15.99
CA PHE A 9 5.55 1.41 15.84
C PHE A 9 4.82 1.23 14.51
N LEU A 10 5.19 0.15 13.80
CA LEU A 10 4.67 -0.15 12.47
C LEU A 10 3.15 -0.38 12.55
N LEU A 11 2.76 -1.32 13.40
CA LEU A 11 1.40 -1.78 13.68
C LEU A 11 1.33 -2.24 15.15
N GLY A 12 0.12 -2.48 15.66
CA GLY A 12 -0.08 -2.95 17.04
C GLY A 12 -0.07 -1.85 18.10
N GLU A 13 0.05 -2.23 19.36
CA GLU A 13 0.06 -1.31 20.50
C GLU A 13 1.47 -0.78 20.79
N ASP A 14 1.59 0.53 20.89
CA ASP A 14 2.81 1.18 21.37
C ASP A 14 2.80 1.20 22.91
N PHE A 15 3.69 0.45 23.55
CA PHE A 15 3.76 0.39 25.01
C PHE A 15 4.18 1.71 25.69
N ALA A 16 4.87 2.60 24.96
CA ALA A 16 5.29 3.90 25.50
C ALA A 16 4.15 4.92 25.49
N THR A 17 3.30 4.90 24.46
CA THR A 17 2.19 5.87 24.31
C THR A 17 0.81 5.26 24.56
N ARG A 18 0.72 3.94 24.77
CA ARG A 18 -0.51 3.11 24.79
C ARG A 18 -1.43 3.30 23.58
N THR A 19 -0.87 3.75 22.46
CA THR A 19 -1.64 4.00 21.24
C THR A 19 -1.72 2.74 20.40
N ARG A 20 -2.94 2.34 20.02
CA ARG A 20 -3.17 1.19 19.13
C ARG A 20 -3.17 1.61 17.66
N ASN A 21 -2.17 1.19 16.91
CA ASN A 21 -1.99 1.50 15.49
C ASN A 21 -2.59 0.44 14.55
N SER A 22 -3.47 -0.43 15.05
CA SER A 22 -4.07 -1.53 14.26
C SER A 22 -4.94 -1.05 13.11
N HIS A 23 -5.45 0.19 13.14
CA HIS A 23 -6.23 0.79 12.04
C HIS A 23 -5.44 0.82 10.71
N ARG A 24 -4.11 0.93 10.78
CA ARG A 24 -3.24 0.94 9.59
C ARG A 24 -3.23 -0.40 8.84
N LYS A 25 -3.66 -1.50 9.46
CA LYS A 25 -3.79 -2.79 8.77
C LYS A 25 -4.77 -2.71 7.61
N VAL A 26 -5.88 -1.98 7.79
CA VAL A 26 -6.88 -1.75 6.73
C VAL A 26 -6.23 -0.99 5.58
N TRP A 27 -5.51 0.10 5.88
CA TRP A 27 -4.81 0.88 4.84
C TRP A 27 -3.80 0.07 4.05
N ILE A 28 -3.10 -0.87 4.70
CA ILE A 28 -2.18 -1.77 4.01
C ILE A 28 -2.96 -2.65 3.03
N VAL A 29 -4.08 -3.23 3.44
CA VAL A 29 -4.93 -4.04 2.56
C VAL A 29 -5.44 -3.21 1.38
N ASP A 30 -5.92 -1.98 1.62
CA ASP A 30 -6.39 -1.08 0.56
C ASP A 30 -5.27 -0.75 -0.45
N ILE A 31 -4.04 -0.53 0.05
CA ILE A 31 -2.87 -0.29 -0.81
C ILE A 31 -2.52 -1.53 -1.63
N LEU A 32 -2.58 -2.73 -1.03
CA LEU A 32 -2.32 -3.99 -1.72
C LEU A 32 -3.34 -4.23 -2.83
N GLU A 33 -4.62 -4.02 -2.55
CA GLU A 33 -5.69 -4.12 -3.54
C GLU A 33 -5.48 -3.13 -4.69
N PHE A 34 -5.20 -1.87 -4.37
CA PHE A 34 -4.90 -0.84 -5.37
C PHE A 34 -3.69 -1.22 -6.25
N GLN A 35 -2.61 -1.72 -5.65
CA GLN A 35 -1.42 -2.16 -6.38
C GLN A 35 -1.73 -3.31 -7.34
N CYS A 36 -2.47 -4.31 -6.88
CA CYS A 36 -2.85 -5.47 -7.69
C CYS A 36 -3.84 -5.10 -8.80
N SER A 37 -4.69 -4.07 -8.60
CA SER A 37 -5.59 -3.58 -9.65
C SER A 37 -4.82 -2.93 -10.82
N LEU A 38 -3.67 -2.33 -10.53
CA LEU A 38 -2.88 -1.59 -11.51
C LEU A 38 -1.81 -2.45 -12.18
N MET A 39 -1.19 -3.35 -11.43
CA MET A 39 -0.08 -4.17 -11.91
C MET A 39 -0.58 -5.54 -12.36
N ALA A 40 0.14 -6.17 -13.29
CA ALA A 40 -0.17 -7.54 -13.70
C ALA A 40 0.40 -8.53 -12.67
N ILE A 41 -0.09 -8.44 -11.45
CA ILE A 41 0.31 -9.25 -10.30
C ILE A 41 -0.96 -9.70 -9.60
N ASP A 42 -1.06 -11.00 -9.34
CA ASP A 42 -2.12 -11.55 -8.50
C ASP A 42 -1.58 -11.68 -7.06
N LEU A 43 -2.33 -11.18 -6.08
CA LEU A 43 -2.10 -11.45 -4.66
C LEU A 43 -2.80 -12.75 -4.28
N LEU A 44 -2.02 -13.82 -4.08
CA LEU A 44 -2.54 -15.14 -3.79
C LEU A 44 -2.86 -15.32 -2.31
N ASP A 45 -2.01 -14.75 -1.45
CA ASP A 45 -2.17 -14.80 0.00
C ASP A 45 -1.41 -13.63 0.66
N PHE A 46 -1.83 -13.21 1.86
CA PHE A 46 -1.13 -12.19 2.63
C PHE A 46 -1.41 -12.31 4.13
N CYS A 47 -0.47 -11.84 4.95
CA CYS A 47 -0.64 -11.74 6.39
C CYS A 47 -0.12 -10.39 6.89
N VAL A 48 -0.93 -9.66 7.65
CA VAL A 48 -0.56 -8.37 8.26
C VAL A 48 -0.44 -8.52 9.77
N MET A 49 0.77 -8.79 10.23
CA MET A 49 1.10 -8.86 11.66
C MET A 49 1.57 -7.51 12.19
N ASP A 50 1.66 -7.40 13.52
CA ASP A 50 2.04 -6.13 14.14
C ASP A 50 3.51 -5.74 13.88
N ASN A 51 4.34 -6.73 13.57
CA ASN A 51 5.77 -6.57 13.35
C ASN A 51 6.20 -6.69 11.87
N HIS A 52 5.42 -7.32 10.99
CA HIS A 52 5.78 -7.45 9.57
C HIS A 52 4.58 -7.90 8.73
N ILE A 53 4.80 -7.95 7.42
CA ILE A 53 3.79 -8.33 6.43
C ILE A 53 4.37 -9.46 5.57
N HIS A 54 3.58 -10.50 5.33
CA HIS A 54 3.87 -11.52 4.31
C HIS A 54 2.92 -11.34 3.13
N GLN A 55 3.42 -11.59 1.92
CA GLN A 55 2.66 -11.53 0.69
C GLN A 55 3.13 -12.64 -0.25
N VAL A 56 2.19 -13.39 -0.81
CA VAL A 56 2.44 -14.38 -1.86
C VAL A 56 1.92 -13.79 -3.16
N LEU A 57 2.83 -13.46 -4.06
CA LEU A 57 2.53 -12.77 -5.31
C LEU A 57 2.81 -13.68 -6.50
N ARG A 58 1.97 -13.57 -7.53
CA ARG A 58 2.21 -14.19 -8.84
C ARG A 58 2.30 -13.12 -9.91
N SER A 59 3.39 -13.10 -10.68
CA SER A 59 3.49 -12.26 -11.87
C SER A 59 2.65 -12.82 -13.02
N ARG A 60 2.01 -11.94 -13.79
CA ARG A 60 1.13 -12.28 -14.93
C ARG A 60 1.64 -11.73 -16.26
N PRO A 61 2.76 -12.27 -16.79
CA PRO A 61 3.30 -11.83 -18.08
C PRO A 61 2.32 -12.05 -19.24
N ASP A 62 1.40 -13.01 -19.11
CA ASP A 62 0.31 -13.25 -20.05
C ASP A 62 -0.69 -12.08 -20.14
N VAL A 63 -0.90 -11.34 -19.05
CA VAL A 63 -1.71 -10.11 -19.04
C VAL A 63 -0.90 -8.95 -19.61
N VAL A 64 0.37 -8.80 -19.20
CA VAL A 64 1.26 -7.72 -19.67
C VAL A 64 1.43 -7.74 -21.19
N LYS A 65 1.52 -8.93 -21.80
CA LYS A 65 1.63 -9.09 -23.28
C LYS A 65 0.48 -8.46 -24.07
N LYS A 66 -0.67 -8.22 -23.43
CA LYS A 66 -1.84 -7.59 -24.05
C LYS A 66 -1.85 -6.07 -23.91
N TRP A 67 -0.92 -5.50 -23.13
CA TRP A 67 -0.85 -4.07 -22.89
C TRP A 67 -0.03 -3.39 -23.98
N THR A 68 -0.47 -2.19 -24.34
CA THR A 68 0.33 -1.28 -25.17
C THR A 68 1.33 -0.53 -24.29
N ASP A 69 2.41 -0.01 -24.88
CA ASP A 69 3.39 0.84 -24.17
C ASP A 69 2.72 2.00 -23.43
N ARG A 70 1.68 2.58 -24.04
CA ARG A 70 0.88 3.65 -23.42
C ARG A 70 0.14 3.19 -22.18
N GLU A 71 -0.43 1.99 -22.20
CA GLU A 71 -1.13 1.41 -21.04
C GLU A 71 -0.16 1.07 -19.92
N VAL A 72 1.02 0.53 -20.25
CA VAL A 72 2.12 0.30 -19.29
C VAL A 72 2.51 1.62 -18.62
N ALA A 73 2.76 2.67 -19.41
CA ALA A 73 3.11 3.99 -18.88
C ALA A 73 2.00 4.59 -18.00
N ARG A 74 0.74 4.46 -18.41
CA ARG A 74 -0.42 4.95 -17.63
C ARG A 74 -0.51 4.25 -16.26
N ARG A 75 -0.44 2.92 -16.23
CA ARG A 75 -0.49 2.13 -14.98
C ARG A 75 0.66 2.49 -14.05
N TRP A 76 1.88 2.56 -14.59
CA TRP A 76 3.06 2.96 -13.83
C TRP A 76 2.92 4.37 -13.23
N LEU A 77 2.49 5.36 -14.03
CA LEU A 77 2.31 6.74 -13.54
C LEU A 77 1.15 6.89 -12.56
N THR A 78 0.15 6.00 -12.62
CA THR A 78 -0.95 5.97 -11.64
C THR A 78 -0.44 5.49 -10.28
N LEU A 79 0.41 4.47 -10.26
CA LEU A 79 0.99 3.93 -9.03
C LEU A 79 2.13 4.80 -8.47
N CYS A 80 2.96 5.35 -9.35
CA CYS A 80 4.16 6.13 -9.04
C CYS A 80 4.06 7.56 -9.62
N PRO A 81 3.19 8.42 -9.07
CA PRO A 81 3.02 9.78 -9.58
C PRO A 81 4.30 10.61 -9.36
N LYS A 82 4.73 11.35 -10.39
CA LYS A 82 5.91 12.23 -10.35
C LYS A 82 5.82 13.38 -9.33
N SER A 83 4.62 13.71 -8.86
CA SER A 83 4.38 14.75 -7.86
C SER A 83 3.19 14.37 -7.00
N LYS A 84 3.39 14.27 -5.67
CA LYS A 84 2.27 14.31 -4.73
C LYS A 84 1.81 15.77 -4.66
N LYS A 85 0.87 16.19 -5.50
CA LYS A 85 0.11 17.41 -5.19
C LYS A 85 -0.60 17.13 -3.87
N ARG A 86 -0.07 17.68 -2.78
CA ARG A 86 -0.67 17.63 -1.46
C ARG A 86 -2.08 18.20 -1.61
N GLN A 87 -3.10 17.35 -1.59
CA GLN A 87 -4.47 17.84 -1.43
C GLN A 87 -4.48 18.61 -0.11
N LYS A 88 -4.75 19.91 -0.18
CA LYS A 88 -5.15 20.66 1.02
C LYS A 88 -6.45 20.01 1.46
N VAL A 89 -6.43 19.33 2.60
CA VAL A 89 -7.66 18.99 3.29
C VAL A 89 -8.20 20.33 3.76
N ASP A 90 -9.30 20.80 3.15
CA ASP A 90 -9.98 21.99 3.63
C ASP A 90 -10.58 21.63 5.00
N ASP A 91 -10.02 22.26 6.04
CA ASP A 91 -10.56 22.22 7.40
C ASP A 91 -11.95 22.87 7.40
N LYS A 92 -12.99 22.09 7.10
CA LYS A 92 -14.37 22.41 7.48
C LYS A 92 -14.73 21.59 8.71
N VAL A 93 -14.26 22.07 9.85
CA VAL A 93 -14.87 21.74 11.15
C VAL A 93 -16.08 22.67 11.30
N GLN A 94 -17.28 22.08 11.33
CA GLN A 94 -18.46 22.69 11.95
C GLN A 94 -18.45 22.37 13.44
#